data_AF-A0A5K0YZ45-F1
#
_entry.id   AF-A0A5K0YZ45-F1
#
_cell.length_a   1.000
_cell.length_b   1.000
_cell.length_c   1.000
_cell.angle_alpha   90.00
_cell.angle_beta   90.00
_cell.angle_gamma   90.00
#
_symmetry.space_group_name_H-M   'P 1'
#
loop_
_entity.id
_entity.type
_entity.pdbx_description
1 polymer ?
#
loop_
_entity_poly.entity_id
_entity_poly.type
_entity_poly.pdbx_seq_one_letter_code
_entity_poly.pdbx_strand_id
1 'polypeptide(L)' 'RDLPIGILVSLLACAILYVGVCLVITGMVSYKLLGDDAPLAEAFSGKGLKFVSILISIGAVAGLTTTLLVGLYVQ' A
#
# COMPACT_ATOMS: atom_id res chain seq x y z
N ARG A 1 -21.33 -20.40 6.76
CA ARG A 1 -20.34 -20.40 7.86
C ARG A 1 -18.95 -19.97 7.36
N ASP A 2 -18.91 -19.47 6.14
CA ASP A 2 -17.71 -19.22 5.33
C ASP A 2 -17.39 -17.72 5.30
N LEU A 3 -18.41 -16.89 5.60
CA LEU A 3 -18.31 -15.45 5.81
C LEU A 3 -17.30 -15.04 6.90
N PRO A 4 -17.32 -15.60 8.14
CA PRO A 4 -16.41 -15.16 9.19
C PRO A 4 -14.97 -15.61 8.95
N ILE A 5 -14.76 -16.80 8.38
CA ILE A 5 -13.40 -17.27 8.02
C ILE A 5 -12.84 -16.45 6.85
N GLY A 6 -13.64 -16.09 5.85
CA GLY A 6 -13.19 -15.28 4.72
C GLY A 6 -12.65 -13.91 5.15
N ILE A 7 -13.35 -13.21 6.04
CA ILE A 7 -12.90 -11.90 6.56
C ILE A 7 -11.62 -12.05 7.37
N LEU A 8 -11.53 -13.07 8.23
CA LEU A 8 -10.33 -13.29 9.06
C LEU A 8 -9.10 -13.55 8.19
N VAL A 9 -9.24 -14.34 7.12
CA VAL A 9 -8.15 -14.63 6.19
C VAL A 9 -7.69 -13.38 5.44
N SER A 10 -8.61 -12.58 4.90
CA SER A 10 -8.25 -11.32 4.21
C SER A 10 -7.55 -10.33 5.13
N LEU A 11 -8.00 -10.20 6.38
CA LEU A 11 -7.39 -9.31 7.35
C LEU A 11 -5.97 -9.75 7.73
N LEU A 12 -5.77 -11.06 7.96
CA LEU A 12 -4.47 -11.61 8.31
C LEU A 12 -3.48 -11.50 7.14
N ALA A 13 -3.93 -11.78 5.93
CA ALA A 13 -3.13 -11.61 4.72
C ALA A 13 -2.72 -10.14 4.52
N CYS A 14 -3.67 -9.21 4.69
CA CYS A 14 -3.41 -7.77 4.60
C CYS A 14 -2.42 -7.31 5.67
N ALA A 15 -2.56 -7.79 6.91
CA ALA A 15 -1.66 -7.46 8.01
C ALA A 15 -0.21 -7.91 7.73
N ILE A 16 -0.02 -9.13 7.22
CA ILE A 16 1.32 -9.63 6.87
C ILE A 16 1.94 -8.78 5.76
N LEU A 17 1.18 -8.49 4.70
CA LEU A 17 1.64 -7.63 3.61
C LEU A 17 2.01 -6.23 4.11
N TYR A 18 1.20 -5.66 4.99
CA TYR A 18 1.43 -4.34 5.57
C TYR A 18 2.73 -4.30 6.37
N VAL A 19 2.93 -5.27 7.28
CA VAL A 19 4.17 -5.38 8.07
C VAL A 19 5.40 -5.55 7.16
N GLY A 20 5.29 -6.39 6.12
CA GLY A 20 6.37 -6.59 5.15
C GLY A 20 6.76 -5.29 4.42
N VAL A 21 5.77 -4.54 3.95
CA VAL A 21 5.99 -3.24 3.28
C VAL A 21 6.64 -2.25 4.24
N CYS A 22 6.14 -2.13 5.47
CA CYS A 22 6.75 -1.27 6.49
C CYS A 22 8.21 -1.63 6.73
N LEU A 23 8.53 -2.91 6.87
CA LEU A 23 9.89 -3.38 7.15
C LEU A 23 10.84 -3.07 5.98
N VAL A 24 10.39 -3.26 4.73
CA VAL A 24 11.14 -2.87 3.53
C VAL A 24 11.40 -1.36 3.52
N ILE A 25 10.39 -0.54 3.79
CA ILE A 25 10.53 0.93 3.80
C ILE A 25 11.47 1.38 4.92
N THR A 26 11.29 0.87 6.15
CA THR A 26 12.15 1.18 7.30
C THR A 26 13.59 0.77 7.05
N GLY A 27 13.82 -0.38 6.40
CA GLY A 27 15.17 -0.83 6.02
C GLY A 27 15.78 -0.02 4.87
N MET A 28 14.94 0.56 4.00
CA MET A 28 15.40 1.29 2.81
C MET A 28 15.63 2.78 3.06
N VAL A 29 14.84 3.46 3.89
CA VAL A 29 14.87 4.92 4.07
C VAL A 29 14.70 5.27 5.54
N SER A 30 15.60 6.09 6.07
CA SER A 30 15.45 6.70 7.39
C SER A 30 14.25 7.65 7.34
N TYR A 31 13.26 7.44 8.23
CA TYR A 31 11.93 8.08 8.38
C TYR A 31 11.82 9.63 8.27
N LYS A 32 12.91 10.35 7.98
CA LYS A 32 12.99 11.82 7.96
C LYS A 32 12.76 12.49 6.59
N LEU A 33 12.66 11.74 5.49
CA LEU A 33 12.46 12.29 4.13
C LEU A 33 11.11 11.92 3.48
N LEU A 34 10.21 11.28 4.22
CA LEU A 34 8.88 10.93 3.73
C LEU A 34 8.00 12.20 3.72
N GLY A 35 7.75 12.77 2.54
CA GLY A 35 6.79 13.87 2.38
C GLY A 35 5.34 13.43 2.68
N ASP A 36 4.48 14.40 3.01
CA ASP A 36 3.11 14.19 3.51
C ASP A 36 2.17 13.45 2.55
N ASP A 37 2.29 13.67 1.23
CA ASP A 37 1.31 13.18 0.24
C ASP A 37 1.59 11.77 -0.31
N ALA A 38 2.86 11.39 -0.53
CA ALA A 38 3.22 10.12 -1.17
C ALA A 38 4.49 9.46 -0.59
N PRO A 39 4.52 9.18 0.73
CA PRO A 39 5.72 8.76 1.44
C PRO A 39 6.39 7.49 0.87
N LEU A 40 5.61 6.53 0.36
CA LEU A 40 6.16 5.33 -0.28
C LEU A 40 6.88 5.67 -1.58
N ALA A 41 6.23 6.42 -2.48
CA ALA A 41 6.78 6.79 -3.78
C ALA A 41 8.06 7.63 -3.64
N GLU A 42 8.03 8.62 -2.75
CA GLU A 42 9.17 9.47 -2.43
C GLU A 42 10.36 8.66 -1.90
N ALA A 43 10.09 7.70 -1.00
CA ALA A 43 11.10 6.83 -0.41
C ALA A 43 11.81 5.94 -1.45
N PHE A 44 11.08 5.41 -2.44
CA PHE A 44 11.67 4.61 -3.52
C PHE A 44 12.36 5.47 -4.59
N SER A 45 11.85 6.68 -4.86
CA SER A 45 12.43 7.61 -5.84
C SER A 45 13.78 8.18 -5.38
N GLY A 46 13.93 8.51 -4.09
CA GLY A 46 15.18 9.04 -3.52
C GLY A 46 16.39 8.10 -3.58
N LYS A 47 16.16 6.79 -3.77
CA LYS A 47 17.22 5.76 -3.91
C LYS A 47 17.51 5.37 -5.37
N GLY A 48 16.93 6.05 -6.35
CA GLY A 48 17.13 5.79 -7.78
C GLY A 48 16.21 4.71 -8.38
N LEU A 49 15.31 4.10 -7.61
CA LEU A 49 14.30 3.15 -8.11
C LEU A 49 13.03 3.86 -8.57
N LYS A 50 13.20 4.87 -9.44
CA LYS A 50 12.10 5.67 -10.00
C LYS A 50 11.06 4.81 -10.73
N PHE A 51 11.50 3.70 -11.34
CA PHE A 51 10.62 2.73 -12.01
C PHE A 51 9.66 2.03 -11.04
N VAL A 52 10.14 1.67 -9.84
CA VAL A 52 9.34 1.03 -8.80
C VAL A 52 8.33 2.02 -8.22
N SER A 53 8.75 3.26 -7.98
CA SER A 53 7.86 4.35 -7.54
C SER A 53 6.69 4.57 -8.51
N ILE A 54 6.97 4.59 -9.82
CA ILE A 54 5.93 4.74 -10.86
C ILE A 54 4.97 3.56 -10.86
N LEU A 55 5.48 2.33 -10.75
CA LEU A 55 4.66 1.12 -10.73
C LEU A 55 3.73 1.08 -9.51
N ILE A 56 4.24 1.43 -8.32
CA ILE A 56 3.42 1.55 -7.10
C ILE A 56 2.38 2.66 -7.25
N SER A 57 2.73 3.81 -7.82
CA SER A 57 1.80 4.94 -7.95
C SER A 57 0.62 4.59 -8.87
N ILE A 58 0.86 3.90 -9.98
CA ILE A 58 -0.19 3.42 -10.88
C ILE A 58 -1.07 2.39 -10.17
N GLY A 59 -0.45 1.44 -9.45
CA GLY A 59 -1.16 0.43 -8.66
C GLY A 59 -2.03 1.05 -7.56
N ALA A 60 -1.52 2.07 -6.86
CA ALA A 60 -2.23 2.79 -5.82
C ALA A 60 -3.46 3.50 -6.37
N VAL A 61 -3.34 4.22 -7.50
CA VAL A 61 -4.48 4.89 -8.14
C VAL A 61 -5.54 3.89 -8.58
N ALA A 62 -5.16 2.79 -9.22
CA ALA A 62 -6.09 1.74 -9.66
C ALA A 62 -6.79 1.05 -8.48
N GLY A 63 -6.05 0.74 -7.43
CA GLY A 63 -6.56 0.12 -6.21
C GLY A 63 -7.53 1.04 -5.45
N LEU A 64 -7.11 2.28 -5.20
CA LEU A 64 -7.95 3.28 -4.53
C LEU A 64 -9.23 3.55 -5.32
N THR A 65 -9.15 3.69 -6.65
CA THR A 65 -10.33 3.85 -7.51
C THR A 65 -11.31 2.69 -7.35
N THR A 66 -10.82 1.46 -7.31
CA THR A 66 -11.66 0.27 -7.10
C THR A 66 -12.33 0.30 -5.72
N THR A 67 -11.57 0.62 -4.66
CA THR A 67 -12.13 0.70 -3.30
C THR A 67 -13.18 1.81 -3.16
N LEU A 68 -12.96 2.97 -3.78
CA LEU A 68 -13.90 4.08 -3.80
C LEU A 68 -15.17 3.70 -4.56
N LEU A 69 -15.05 3.04 -5.71
CA LEU A 69 -16.19 2.57 -6.49
C LEU A 69 -17.04 1.60 -5.66
N VAL A 70 -16.42 0.57 -5.07
CA VAL A 70 -17.12 -0.40 -4.20
C VAL A 70 -17.83 0.29 -3.04
N GLY A 71 -17.20 1.29 -2.41
CA GLY A 71 -17.81 2.08 -1.35
C GLY A 71 -19.05 2.84 -1.79
N LEU A 72 -19.00 3.48 -2.98
CA LEU A 72 -20.15 4.21 -3.56
C LEU A 72 -21.30 3.28 -3.99
N TYR A 73 -21.02 2.05 -4.43
CA TYR A 73 -22.04 1.07 -4.78
C TYR A 73 -22.72 0.42 -3.56
N VAL A 74 -22.02 0.38 -2.42
CA VAL A 74 -22.51 -0.19 -1.16
C VAL A 74 -23.41 0.78 -0.39
N GLN A 75 -23.23 2.08 -0.58
CA GLN A 75 -23.98 3.15 0.07
C GLN A 75 -25.28 3.48 -0.66
#